data_AF-A0A7L7KRK9-F1
#
_entry.id   AF-A0A7L7KRK9-F1
#
_cell.length_a   1.000
_cell.length_b   1.000
_cell.length_c   1.000
_cell.angle_alpha   90.00
_cell.angle_beta   90.00
_cell.angle_gamma   90.00
#
_symmetry.space_group_name_H-M   'P 1'
#
loop_
_entity.id
_entity.type
_entity.pdbx_description
1 polymer ?
#
loop_
_entity_poly.entity_id
_entity_poly.type
_entity_poly.pdbx_seq_one_letter_code
_entity_poly.pdbx_strand_id
1 'polypeptide(L)'
;MIKRNQDYISKFLVILAIIIFLDVMNVIMNLYINVNDELGINVVDMLFIIKLIGSISLFAVLLRWASNKDNTLQKQQLVIHTIYVILVSMFYFFIMYLFKYSIILNAMDILRNKMIDGNPATLLNFAIYTYNTLKFVKSSYQGFNSEFILMLQIVFLVWHLRNLMTLDIEEEETEHYDDFLFVRGHKFVALAMIIVSFLSINIFEYIYDPLEAVMFLVSSFIFTIQIPIFLFLNRIWAMDRNHTLPSEFKTFYKVVNVLLYVTVIGLGIYLGIQVIALSQGSFSYRFFMSVAGFITSFYMLLSVNKIRSLIV
;
A
#
# COMPACT_ATOMS: atom_id res chain seq x y z
N MET A 1 11.67 26.73 -18.91
CA MET A 1 10.95 25.45 -18.70
C MET A 1 11.24 24.83 -17.34
N ILE A 2 12.52 24.67 -16.94
CA ILE A 2 12.94 24.09 -15.64
C ILE A 2 12.28 24.78 -14.43
N LYS A 3 12.17 26.12 -14.41
CA LYS A 3 11.46 26.87 -13.34
C LYS A 3 9.98 26.50 -13.21
N ARG A 4 9.26 26.27 -14.32
CA ARG A 4 7.83 25.88 -14.31
C ARG A 4 7.63 24.49 -13.71
N ASN A 5 8.55 23.57 -13.99
CA ASN A 5 8.54 22.21 -13.46
C ASN A 5 8.88 22.19 -11.96
N GLN A 6 9.82 23.03 -11.52
CA GLN A 6 10.16 23.21 -10.09
C GLN A 6 9.03 23.86 -9.30
N ASP A 7 8.34 24.87 -9.85
CA ASP A 7 7.18 25.49 -9.21
C ASP A 7 6.03 24.51 -9.06
N TYR A 8 5.78 23.66 -10.07
CA TYR A 8 4.76 22.62 -10.00
C TYR A 8 5.09 21.56 -8.93
N ILE A 9 6.33 21.07 -8.88
CA ILE A 9 6.71 20.04 -7.90
C ILE A 9 6.78 20.60 -6.49
N SER A 10 7.13 21.87 -6.32
CA SER A 10 7.02 22.57 -5.03
C SER A 10 5.57 22.66 -4.56
N LYS A 11 4.63 22.98 -5.47
CA LYS A 11 3.19 22.96 -5.15
C LYS A 11 2.70 21.55 -4.79
N PHE A 12 3.16 20.54 -5.52
CA PHE A 12 2.82 19.15 -5.22
C PHE A 12 3.32 18.72 -3.84
N LEU A 13 4.55 19.10 -3.49
CA LEU A 13 5.14 18.89 -2.17
C LEU A 13 4.30 19.52 -1.05
N VAL A 14 3.87 20.77 -1.22
CA VAL A 14 3.03 21.47 -0.23
C VAL A 14 1.71 20.73 -0.03
N ILE A 15 1.05 20.33 -1.12
CA ILE A 15 -0.24 19.62 -1.04
C ILE A 15 -0.05 18.25 -0.39
N LEU A 16 1.01 17.51 -0.74
CA LEU A 16 1.29 16.22 -0.13
C LEU A 16 1.66 16.36 1.36
N ALA A 17 2.35 17.44 1.75
CA ALA A 17 2.60 17.75 3.16
C ALA A 17 1.29 17.99 3.93
N ILE A 18 0.31 18.68 3.33
CA ILE A 18 -1.02 18.86 3.92
C ILE A 18 -1.73 17.50 4.07
N ILE A 19 -1.67 16.63 3.06
CA ILE A 19 -2.24 15.27 3.14
C ILE A 19 -1.61 14.48 4.29
N ILE A 20 -0.28 14.48 4.40
CA ILE A 20 0.44 13.80 5.48
C ILE A 20 0.09 14.40 6.83
N PHE A 21 -0.02 15.72 6.95
CA PHE A 21 -0.43 16.39 8.18
C PHE A 21 -1.83 15.94 8.62
N LEU A 22 -2.79 15.90 7.71
CA LEU A 22 -4.15 15.40 7.99
C LEU A 22 -4.12 13.94 8.43
N ASP A 23 -3.32 13.12 7.76
CA ASP A 23 -3.17 11.70 8.11
C ASP A 23 -2.50 11.55 9.51
N VAL A 24 -1.48 12.32 9.85
CA VAL A 24 -0.86 12.32 11.19
C VAL A 24 -1.86 12.77 12.25
N MET A 25 -2.66 13.80 11.97
CA MET A 25 -3.71 14.22 12.91
C MET A 25 -4.75 13.13 13.13
N ASN A 26 -5.05 12.34 12.10
CA ASN A 26 -5.94 11.20 12.20
C ASN A 26 -5.38 10.10 13.12
N VAL A 27 -4.08 9.78 13.03
CA VAL A 27 -3.41 8.85 13.97
C VAL A 27 -3.58 9.33 15.40
N ILE A 28 -3.30 10.61 15.65
CA ILE A 28 -3.40 11.20 16.98
C ILE A 28 -4.84 11.08 17.50
N MET A 29 -5.85 11.42 16.71
CA MET A 29 -7.25 11.28 17.12
C MET A 29 -7.65 9.84 17.39
N ASN A 30 -7.26 8.90 16.53
CA ASN A 30 -7.55 7.47 16.73
C ASN A 30 -6.92 6.94 18.02
N LEU A 31 -5.69 7.37 18.35
CA LEU A 31 -5.06 7.02 19.63
C LEU A 31 -5.86 7.57 20.81
N TYR A 32 -6.31 8.84 20.77
CA TYR A 32 -7.11 9.42 21.86
C TYR A 32 -8.49 8.76 22.02
N ILE A 33 -9.09 8.28 20.93
CA ILE A 33 -10.39 7.58 20.96
C ILE A 33 -10.22 6.15 21.47
N ASN A 34 -9.19 5.42 21.01
CA ASN A 34 -8.94 4.01 21.34
C ASN A 34 -8.45 3.76 22.78
N VAL A 35 -7.99 4.78 23.53
CA VAL A 35 -7.54 4.61 24.93
C VAL A 35 -8.62 4.00 25.85
N ASN A 36 -9.90 4.01 25.42
CA ASN A 36 -11.03 3.49 26.21
C ASN A 36 -11.81 2.34 25.56
N ASP A 37 -11.39 1.81 24.41
CA ASP A 37 -12.13 0.76 23.70
C ASP A 37 -11.46 -0.62 23.85
N GLU A 38 -12.23 -1.61 24.31
CA GLU A 38 -11.85 -3.04 24.37
C GLU A 38 -11.94 -3.74 22.99
N LEU A 39 -12.24 -2.99 21.92
CA LEU A 39 -12.26 -3.49 20.56
C LEU A 39 -10.81 -3.70 20.12
N GLY A 40 -10.46 -4.93 19.75
CA GLY A 40 -9.11 -5.30 19.28
C GLY A 40 -8.62 -4.47 18.09
N ILE A 41 -7.44 -4.81 17.55
CA ILE A 41 -6.82 -4.01 16.49
C ILE A 41 -7.60 -4.20 15.19
N ASN A 42 -8.14 -3.10 14.64
CA ASN A 42 -9.02 -3.12 13.47
C ASN A 42 -8.25 -3.12 12.15
N VAL A 43 -8.83 -3.74 11.11
CA VAL A 43 -8.26 -3.78 9.76
C VAL A 43 -8.03 -2.38 9.16
N VAL A 44 -8.91 -1.44 9.51
CA VAL A 44 -8.88 -0.06 9.01
C VAL A 44 -7.61 0.65 9.49
N ASP A 45 -7.25 0.50 10.78
CA ASP A 45 -6.06 1.14 11.33
C ASP A 45 -4.76 0.59 10.69
N MET A 46 -4.72 -0.70 10.39
CA MET A 46 -3.57 -1.33 9.73
C MET A 46 -3.39 -0.88 8.28
N LEU A 47 -4.48 -0.83 7.50
CA LEU A 47 -4.43 -0.31 6.13
C LEU A 47 -4.14 1.18 6.09
N PHE A 48 -4.59 1.93 7.08
CA PHE A 48 -4.25 3.34 7.23
C PHE A 48 -2.74 3.53 7.40
N ILE A 49 -2.06 2.70 8.22
CA ILE A 49 -0.59 2.75 8.36
C ILE A 49 0.10 2.53 7.01
N ILE A 50 -0.35 1.55 6.23
CA ILE A 50 0.22 1.26 4.90
C ILE A 50 0.03 2.45 3.96
N LYS A 51 -1.16 3.06 3.94
CA LYS A 51 -1.45 4.29 3.19
C LYS A 51 -0.50 5.43 3.60
N LEU A 52 -0.34 5.66 4.91
CA LEU A 52 0.53 6.72 5.44
C LEU A 52 2.00 6.50 5.02
N ILE A 53 2.51 5.27 5.14
CA ILE A 53 3.87 4.93 4.68
C ILE A 53 4.01 5.20 3.17
N GLY A 54 3.00 4.84 2.37
CA GLY A 54 2.93 5.17 0.94
C GLY A 54 3.06 6.67 0.68
N SER A 55 2.25 7.50 1.34
CA SER A 55 2.27 8.96 1.21
C SER A 55 3.62 9.57 1.64
N ILE A 56 4.19 9.11 2.76
CA ILE A 56 5.50 9.57 3.25
C ILE A 56 6.61 9.20 2.26
N SER A 57 6.57 7.99 1.69
CA SER A 57 7.56 7.57 0.70
C SER A 57 7.50 8.42 -0.57
N LEU A 58 6.30 8.77 -1.06
CA LEU A 58 6.12 9.69 -2.19
C LEU A 58 6.67 11.08 -1.86
N PHE A 59 6.43 11.56 -0.64
CA PHE A 59 6.93 12.85 -0.18
C PHE A 59 8.46 12.88 -0.15
N ALA A 60 9.10 11.83 0.36
CA ALA A 60 10.57 11.72 0.35
C ALA A 60 11.14 11.71 -1.07
N VAL A 61 10.50 11.02 -2.02
CA VAL A 61 10.90 11.00 -3.43
C VAL A 61 10.77 12.38 -4.07
N LEU A 62 9.65 13.06 -3.86
CA LEU A 62 9.43 14.43 -4.35
C LEU A 62 10.40 15.44 -3.74
N LEU A 63 10.69 15.32 -2.45
CA LEU A 63 11.62 16.21 -1.75
C LEU A 63 13.04 16.05 -2.29
N ARG A 64 13.46 14.80 -2.55
CA ARG A 64 14.73 14.51 -3.21
C ARG A 64 14.80 15.04 -4.64
N TRP A 65 13.67 15.06 -5.34
CA TRP A 65 13.57 15.64 -6.68
C TRP A 65 13.71 17.17 -6.63
N ALA A 66 13.02 17.82 -5.69
CA ALA A 66 13.08 19.27 -5.54
C ALA A 66 14.47 19.76 -5.08
N SER A 67 15.21 18.97 -4.30
CA SER A 67 16.52 19.36 -3.76
C SER A 67 17.68 19.16 -4.75
N ASN A 68 17.64 18.14 -5.60
CA ASN A 68 18.70 17.89 -6.59
C ASN A 68 18.33 18.45 -7.96
N LYS A 69 18.93 19.58 -8.33
CA LYS A 69 18.81 20.17 -9.68
C LYS A 69 19.36 19.27 -10.78
N ASP A 70 20.32 18.41 -10.45
CA ASP A 70 20.99 17.50 -11.38
C ASP A 70 20.41 16.06 -11.34
N ASN A 71 19.41 15.79 -10.48
CA ASN A 71 18.74 14.49 -10.51
C ASN A 71 17.70 14.50 -11.63
N THR A 72 18.03 13.81 -12.72
CA THR A 72 17.05 13.21 -13.64
C THR A 72 16.30 12.05 -12.94
N LEU A 73 15.77 12.26 -11.74
CA LEU A 73 14.77 11.34 -11.19
C LEU A 73 13.62 11.33 -12.19
N GLN A 74 13.46 10.22 -12.90
CA GLN A 74 12.61 10.23 -14.09
C GLN A 74 11.17 10.41 -13.68
N LYS A 75 10.53 11.35 -14.38
CA LYS A 75 9.08 11.57 -14.37
C LYS A 75 8.29 10.26 -14.26
N GLN A 76 8.68 9.23 -15.01
CA GLN A 76 8.02 7.93 -15.00
C GLN A 76 8.07 7.20 -13.64
N GLN A 77 9.18 7.26 -12.91
CA GLN A 77 9.26 6.73 -11.55
C GLN A 77 8.24 7.42 -10.64
N LEU A 78 8.15 8.75 -10.74
CA LEU A 78 7.24 9.55 -9.95
C LEU A 78 5.76 9.32 -10.36
N VAL A 79 5.48 9.10 -11.65
CA VAL A 79 4.17 8.67 -12.15
C VAL A 79 3.76 7.36 -11.47
N ILE A 80 4.60 6.32 -11.56
CA ILE A 80 4.29 4.99 -11.03
C ILE A 80 4.11 5.05 -9.51
N HIS A 81 4.95 5.81 -8.80
CA HIS A 81 4.84 5.98 -7.35
C HIS A 81 3.56 6.74 -6.94
N THR A 82 3.16 7.75 -7.72
CA THR A 82 1.89 8.47 -7.49
C THR A 82 0.68 7.56 -7.74
N ILE A 83 0.71 6.76 -8.80
CA ILE A 83 -0.33 5.74 -9.09
C ILE A 83 -0.43 4.75 -7.92
N TYR A 84 0.70 4.28 -7.40
CA TYR A 84 0.74 3.40 -6.23
C TYR A 84 0.01 4.02 -5.01
N VAL A 85 0.33 5.27 -4.65
CA VAL A 85 -0.32 5.95 -3.51
C VAL A 85 -1.83 6.14 -3.74
N ILE A 86 -2.24 6.43 -4.97
CA ILE A 86 -3.66 6.52 -5.35
C ILE A 86 -4.35 5.16 -5.13
N LEU A 87 -3.77 4.07 -5.64
CA LEU A 87 -4.35 2.73 -5.51
C LEU A 87 -4.48 2.30 -4.05
N VAL A 88 -3.45 2.52 -3.23
CA VAL A 88 -3.51 2.21 -1.79
C VAL A 88 -4.56 3.06 -1.08
N SER A 89 -4.67 4.35 -1.43
CA SER A 89 -5.70 5.25 -0.86
C SER A 89 -7.12 4.84 -1.26
N MET A 90 -7.33 4.39 -2.51
CA MET A 90 -8.60 3.85 -2.96
C MET A 90 -8.93 2.53 -2.25
N PHE A 91 -7.96 1.62 -2.12
CA PHE A 91 -8.16 0.37 -1.40
C PHE A 91 -8.53 0.61 0.07
N TYR A 92 -7.82 1.52 0.74
CA TYR A 92 -8.14 1.96 2.08
C TYR A 92 -9.57 2.52 2.18
N PHE A 93 -9.95 3.40 1.24
CA PHE A 93 -11.30 3.97 1.18
C PHE A 93 -12.38 2.87 1.06
N PHE A 94 -12.19 1.88 0.18
CA PHE A 94 -13.14 0.78 0.01
C PHE A 94 -13.26 -0.08 1.26
N ILE A 95 -12.15 -0.46 1.88
CA ILE A 95 -12.19 -1.29 3.10
C ILE A 95 -12.80 -0.52 4.27
N MET A 96 -12.46 0.76 4.41
CA MET A 96 -13.05 1.62 5.43
C MET A 96 -14.57 1.71 5.26
N TYR A 97 -15.04 1.89 4.03
CA TYR A 97 -16.46 1.89 3.70
C TYR A 97 -17.11 0.53 4.03
N LEU A 98 -16.55 -0.58 3.56
CA LEU A 98 -17.07 -1.93 3.83
C LEU A 98 -17.12 -2.27 5.32
N PHE A 99 -16.07 -1.92 6.07
CA PHE A 99 -16.00 -2.13 7.51
C PHE A 99 -17.11 -1.37 8.25
N LYS A 100 -17.35 -0.10 7.89
CA LYS A 100 -18.45 0.70 8.44
C LYS A 100 -19.82 0.05 8.20
N TYR A 101 -20.09 -0.39 6.98
CA TYR A 101 -21.36 -1.06 6.66
C TYR A 101 -21.51 -2.42 7.37
N SER A 102 -20.42 -3.18 7.48
CA SER A 102 -20.39 -4.45 8.22
C SER A 102 -20.77 -4.24 9.69
N ILE A 103 -20.20 -3.22 10.34
CA ILE A 103 -20.55 -2.88 11.73
C ILE A 103 -22.02 -2.49 11.86
N ILE A 104 -22.54 -1.66 10.97
CA ILE A 104 -23.94 -1.22 11.00
C ILE A 104 -24.88 -2.42 10.83
N LEU A 105 -24.59 -3.31 9.88
CA LEU A 105 -25.38 -4.52 9.64
C LEU A 105 -25.35 -5.46 10.85
N ASN A 106 -24.18 -5.69 11.46
CA ASN A 106 -24.06 -6.49 12.68
C ASN A 106 -24.86 -5.87 13.84
N ALA A 107 -24.78 -4.56 14.03
CA ALA A 107 -25.57 -3.88 15.05
C ALA A 107 -27.08 -4.03 14.81
N MET A 108 -27.53 -3.89 13.55
CA MET A 108 -28.93 -4.04 13.16
C MET A 108 -29.45 -5.48 13.33
N ASP A 109 -28.67 -6.48 12.93
CA ASP A 109 -29.03 -7.90 13.08
C ASP A 109 -29.24 -8.26 14.55
N ILE A 110 -28.32 -7.81 15.42
CA ILE A 110 -28.40 -8.12 16.85
C ILE A 110 -29.55 -7.34 17.52
N LEU A 111 -29.76 -6.07 17.17
CA LEU A 111 -30.92 -5.29 17.64
C LEU A 111 -32.25 -5.92 17.23
N ARG A 112 -32.36 -6.44 15.99
CA ARG A 112 -33.60 -6.97 15.45
C ARG A 112 -33.88 -8.41 15.86
N ASN A 113 -32.87 -9.29 15.83
CA ASN A 113 -33.08 -10.73 15.95
C ASN A 113 -32.69 -11.28 17.32
N LYS A 114 -31.74 -10.66 18.04
CA LYS A 114 -31.26 -11.20 19.34
C LYS A 114 -31.80 -10.47 20.57
N MET A 115 -32.17 -9.19 20.45
CA MET A 115 -32.86 -8.49 21.55
C MET A 115 -34.31 -8.94 21.71
N ILE A 116 -34.99 -9.26 20.61
CA ILE A 116 -36.40 -9.68 20.63
C ILE A 116 -36.55 -11.09 21.27
N ASP A 117 -35.52 -11.94 21.18
CA ASP A 117 -35.56 -13.34 21.63
C ASP A 117 -35.08 -13.58 23.08
N GLY A 118 -34.84 -12.51 23.86
CA GLY A 118 -34.97 -12.55 25.33
C GLY A 118 -33.81 -13.16 26.14
N ASN A 119 -32.81 -12.33 26.46
CA ASN A 119 -32.08 -12.43 27.74
C ASN A 119 -31.56 -11.04 28.17
N PRO A 120 -32.05 -10.48 29.31
CA PRO A 120 -31.77 -9.10 29.72
C PRO A 120 -30.34 -8.84 30.21
N ALA A 121 -29.61 -9.84 30.71
CA ALA A 121 -28.22 -9.66 31.16
C ALA A 121 -27.24 -9.51 29.98
N THR A 122 -27.49 -10.27 28.90
CA THR A 122 -26.81 -10.07 27.61
C THR A 122 -27.18 -8.75 26.96
N LEU A 123 -28.35 -8.18 27.27
CA LEU A 123 -28.84 -6.92 26.71
C LEU A 123 -28.03 -5.71 27.19
N LEU A 124 -27.61 -5.68 28.46
CA LEU A 124 -26.80 -4.59 29.02
C LEU A 124 -25.36 -4.62 28.50
N ASN A 125 -24.70 -5.78 28.53
CA ASN A 125 -23.35 -5.94 27.97
C ASN A 125 -23.35 -5.66 26.44
N PHE A 126 -24.42 -6.05 25.75
CA PHE A 126 -24.60 -5.75 24.33
C PHE A 126 -24.85 -4.26 24.06
N ALA A 127 -25.66 -3.59 24.88
CA ALA A 127 -25.87 -2.15 24.75
C ALA A 127 -24.56 -1.38 24.94
N ILE A 128 -23.72 -1.79 25.90
CA ILE A 128 -22.39 -1.19 26.11
C ILE A 128 -21.48 -1.46 24.91
N TYR A 129 -21.36 -2.71 24.46
CA TYR A 129 -20.52 -3.08 23.31
C TYR A 129 -20.94 -2.35 22.03
N THR A 130 -22.25 -2.32 21.75
CA THR A 130 -22.81 -1.68 20.55
C THR A 130 -22.74 -0.16 20.64
N TYR A 131 -22.97 0.40 21.83
CA TYR A 131 -22.77 1.83 22.06
C TYR A 131 -21.32 2.22 21.86
N ASN A 132 -20.36 1.48 22.40
CA ASN A 132 -18.92 1.73 22.21
C ASN A 132 -18.53 1.57 20.74
N THR A 133 -18.99 0.52 20.06
CA THR A 133 -18.73 0.30 18.64
C THR A 133 -19.36 1.40 17.76
N LEU A 134 -20.60 1.80 18.01
CA LEU A 134 -21.26 2.88 17.27
C LEU A 134 -20.68 4.26 17.61
N LYS A 135 -20.23 4.46 18.85
CA LYS A 135 -19.50 5.66 19.28
C LYS A 135 -18.16 5.74 18.56
N PHE A 136 -17.42 4.63 18.47
CA PHE A 136 -16.19 4.51 17.69
C PHE A 136 -16.42 4.80 16.21
N VAL A 137 -17.46 4.22 15.59
CA VAL A 137 -17.85 4.53 14.21
C VAL A 137 -18.18 6.03 14.08
N LYS A 138 -18.98 6.58 14.98
CA LYS A 138 -19.36 8.00 14.93
C LYS A 138 -18.16 8.93 15.09
N SER A 139 -17.27 8.67 16.04
CA SER A 139 -16.10 9.52 16.33
C SER A 139 -15.03 9.39 15.26
N SER A 140 -14.70 8.17 14.82
CA SER A 140 -13.68 7.92 13.81
C SER A 140 -14.09 8.41 12.43
N TYR A 141 -15.37 8.34 12.07
CA TYR A 141 -15.86 8.74 10.73
C TYR A 141 -16.40 10.18 10.63
N GLN A 142 -16.64 10.89 11.74
CA GLN A 142 -16.91 12.34 11.71
C GLN A 142 -15.61 13.19 11.66
N GLY A 143 -14.45 12.59 11.88
CA GLY A 143 -13.15 13.28 11.96
C GLY A 143 -12.38 13.41 10.63
N PHE A 144 -11.05 13.54 10.74
CA PHE A 144 -10.11 13.63 9.62
C PHE A 144 -10.06 12.36 8.75
N ASN A 145 -10.60 11.24 9.23
CA ASN A 145 -10.76 10.00 8.48
C ASN A 145 -12.07 9.92 7.68
N SER A 146 -12.87 10.99 7.62
CA SER A 146 -14.14 10.95 6.91
C SER A 146 -13.96 10.57 5.44
N GLU A 147 -14.96 9.88 4.88
CA GLU A 147 -14.95 9.48 3.46
C GLU A 147 -14.72 10.68 2.54
N PHE A 148 -15.27 11.84 2.91
CA PHE A 148 -15.14 13.07 2.15
C PHE A 148 -13.70 13.59 2.11
N ILE A 149 -12.98 13.59 3.24
CA ILE A 149 -11.58 14.03 3.29
C ILE A 149 -10.71 13.09 2.46
N LEU A 150 -10.89 11.76 2.59
CA LEU A 150 -10.15 10.79 1.79
C LEU A 150 -10.44 10.92 0.30
N MET A 151 -11.70 11.15 -0.08
CA MET A 151 -12.07 11.41 -1.47
C MET A 151 -11.37 12.67 -2.00
N LEU A 152 -11.34 13.76 -1.22
CA LEU A 152 -10.60 14.96 -1.60
C LEU A 152 -9.11 14.68 -1.80
N GLN A 153 -8.47 13.96 -0.87
CA GLN A 153 -7.06 13.56 -1.01
C GLN A 153 -6.82 12.79 -2.32
N ILE A 154 -7.67 11.81 -2.65
CA ILE A 154 -7.58 11.03 -3.89
C ILE A 154 -7.74 11.94 -5.11
N VAL A 155 -8.72 12.84 -5.12
CA VAL A 155 -8.94 13.80 -6.22
C VAL A 155 -7.71 14.68 -6.42
N PHE A 156 -7.11 15.20 -5.34
CA PHE A 156 -5.89 16.00 -5.44
C PHE A 156 -4.72 15.19 -6.00
N LEU A 157 -4.54 13.94 -5.57
CA LEU A 157 -3.50 13.05 -6.10
C LEU A 157 -3.71 12.75 -7.58
N VAL A 158 -4.94 12.47 -8.01
CA VAL A 158 -5.29 12.23 -9.43
C VAL A 158 -5.06 13.49 -10.29
N TRP A 159 -5.44 14.67 -9.78
CA TRP A 159 -5.17 15.93 -10.47
C TRP A 159 -3.66 16.16 -10.64
N HIS A 160 -2.87 15.89 -9.60
CA HIS A 160 -1.42 16.01 -9.69
C HIS A 160 -0.83 14.97 -10.63
N LEU A 161 -1.30 13.72 -10.61
CA LEU A 161 -0.88 12.71 -11.58
C LEU A 161 -1.11 13.18 -13.03
N ARG A 162 -2.28 13.77 -13.32
CA ARG A 162 -2.59 14.32 -14.65
C ARG A 162 -1.60 15.39 -15.07
N ASN A 163 -1.31 16.35 -14.19
CA ASN A 163 -0.38 17.44 -14.48
C ASN A 163 1.06 16.93 -14.62
N LEU A 164 1.46 15.97 -13.77
CA LEU A 164 2.76 15.32 -13.83
C LEU A 164 2.99 14.63 -15.17
N MET A 165 1.96 13.99 -15.74
CA MET A 165 2.05 13.38 -17.07
C MET A 165 2.30 14.40 -18.20
N THR A 166 1.96 15.67 -18.01
CA THR A 166 2.16 16.74 -19.01
C THR A 166 3.51 17.46 -18.90
N LEU A 167 4.37 17.09 -17.94
CA LEU A 167 5.69 17.70 -17.79
C LEU A 167 6.66 17.23 -18.89
N ASP A 168 7.35 18.16 -19.54
CA ASP A 168 8.41 17.83 -20.50
C ASP A 168 9.69 17.43 -19.75
N ILE A 169 10.35 16.37 -20.23
CA ILE A 169 11.65 15.89 -19.72
C ILE A 169 12.74 16.43 -20.66
N GLU A 170 13.94 16.71 -20.14
CA GLU A 170 15.12 16.96 -20.98
C GLU A 170 15.42 15.76 -21.88
N GLU A 171 15.71 16.03 -23.15
CA GLU A 171 15.96 15.01 -24.17
C GLU A 171 17.36 14.40 -23.98
N GLU A 172 17.41 13.21 -23.40
CA GLU A 172 18.58 12.32 -23.44
C GLU A 172 18.49 11.46 -24.72
N GLU A 173 19.64 11.17 -25.35
CA GLU A 173 19.68 10.32 -26.54
C GLU A 173 19.18 8.91 -26.21
N THR A 174 18.30 8.39 -27.05
CA THR A 174 17.67 7.09 -26.80
C THR A 174 18.53 5.95 -27.34
N GLU A 175 18.81 4.95 -26.51
CA GLU A 175 19.57 3.75 -26.87
C GLU A 175 18.63 2.56 -27.13
N HIS A 176 19.10 1.62 -27.95
CA HIS A 176 18.46 0.31 -28.11
C HIS A 176 19.29 -0.73 -27.35
N TYR A 177 18.69 -1.35 -26.34
CA TYR A 177 19.32 -2.39 -25.52
C TYR A 177 19.11 -3.77 -26.14
N ASP A 178 20.06 -4.67 -25.93
CA ASP A 178 19.95 -6.06 -26.40
C ASP A 178 18.78 -6.81 -25.73
N ASP A 179 18.08 -7.63 -26.51
CA ASP A 179 16.91 -8.42 -26.08
C ASP A 179 17.12 -9.24 -24.80
N PHE A 180 18.35 -9.70 -24.53
CA PHE A 180 18.63 -10.52 -23.34
C PHE A 180 18.50 -9.73 -22.03
N LEU A 181 18.57 -8.41 -22.08
CA LEU A 181 18.33 -7.52 -20.94
C LEU A 181 16.82 -7.37 -20.63
N PHE A 182 15.94 -7.84 -21.51
CA PHE A 182 14.49 -7.83 -21.36
C PHE A 182 13.92 -9.24 -21.14
N VAL A 183 14.04 -9.76 -19.92
CA VAL A 183 13.54 -11.11 -19.60
C VAL A 183 12.01 -11.14 -19.61
N ARG A 184 11.42 -11.61 -20.72
CA ARG A 184 9.96 -11.64 -20.96
C ARG A 184 9.14 -12.33 -19.87
N GLY A 185 9.74 -13.28 -19.14
CA GLY A 185 9.10 -14.00 -18.03
C GLY A 185 8.86 -13.16 -16.78
N HIS A 186 9.62 -12.07 -16.57
CA HIS A 186 9.60 -11.28 -15.34
C HIS A 186 8.24 -10.69 -14.99
N LYS A 187 7.49 -10.20 -15.99
CA LYS A 187 6.14 -9.65 -15.75
C LYS A 187 5.15 -10.71 -15.26
N PHE A 188 5.27 -11.94 -15.76
CA PHE A 188 4.37 -13.04 -15.40
C PHE A 188 4.70 -13.56 -14.00
N VAL A 189 5.99 -13.63 -13.66
CA VAL A 189 6.44 -13.96 -12.29
C VAL A 189 5.97 -12.89 -11.31
N ALA A 190 6.09 -11.60 -11.65
CA ALA A 190 5.60 -10.51 -10.80
C ALA A 190 4.07 -10.54 -10.62
N LEU A 191 3.31 -10.89 -11.66
CA LEU A 191 1.86 -11.09 -11.54
C LEU A 191 1.53 -12.28 -10.62
N ALA A 192 2.27 -13.39 -10.74
CA ALA A 192 2.10 -14.53 -9.85
C ALA A 192 2.44 -14.18 -8.39
N MET A 193 3.48 -13.37 -8.16
CA MET A 193 3.80 -12.84 -6.83
C MET A 193 2.61 -12.09 -6.24
N ILE A 194 1.99 -11.16 -6.98
CA ILE A 194 0.81 -10.41 -6.54
C ILE A 194 -0.32 -11.34 -6.12
N ILE A 195 -0.65 -12.33 -6.96
CA ILE A 195 -1.72 -13.29 -6.68
C ILE A 195 -1.43 -14.08 -5.40
N VAL A 196 -0.21 -14.61 -5.29
CA VAL A 196 0.18 -15.45 -4.16
C VAL A 196 0.23 -14.64 -2.85
N SER A 197 0.74 -13.40 -2.90
CA SER A 197 0.74 -12.54 -1.72
C SER A 197 -0.65 -12.05 -1.35
N PHE A 198 -1.53 -11.77 -2.31
CA PHE A 198 -2.94 -11.48 -2.00
C PHE A 198 -3.61 -12.64 -1.26
N LEU A 199 -3.42 -13.87 -1.75
CA LEU A 199 -3.94 -15.08 -1.11
C LEU A 199 -3.32 -15.38 0.26
N SER A 200 -2.20 -14.74 0.61
CA SER A 200 -1.61 -14.87 1.94
C SER A 200 -2.25 -13.93 2.98
N ILE A 201 -2.97 -12.90 2.55
CA ILE A 201 -3.65 -11.94 3.43
C ILE A 201 -4.94 -12.57 3.99
N ASN A 202 -5.21 -12.36 5.27
CA ASN A 202 -6.53 -12.62 5.81
C ASN A 202 -7.41 -11.40 5.55
N ILE A 203 -8.40 -11.48 4.65
CA ILE A 203 -9.23 -10.31 4.28
C ILE A 203 -10.65 -10.44 4.86
N PHE A 204 -10.98 -11.60 5.42
CA PHE A 204 -12.34 -11.91 5.89
C PHE A 204 -12.58 -11.57 7.35
N GLU A 205 -11.51 -11.30 8.10
CA GLU A 205 -11.59 -10.81 9.47
C GLU A 205 -11.42 -9.29 9.50
N TYR A 206 -12.20 -8.65 10.37
CA TYR A 206 -12.25 -7.20 10.50
C TYR A 206 -11.61 -6.71 11.81
N ILE A 207 -11.55 -7.58 12.81
CA ILE A 207 -10.98 -7.37 14.13
C ILE A 207 -9.96 -8.49 14.33
N TYR A 208 -8.76 -8.14 14.79
CA TYR A 208 -7.66 -9.08 14.95
C TYR A 208 -7.09 -9.04 16.36
N ASP A 209 -6.63 -10.22 16.82
CA ASP A 209 -5.73 -10.31 17.96
C ASP A 209 -4.37 -9.67 17.62
N PRO A 210 -3.57 -9.22 18.60
CA PRO A 210 -2.32 -8.49 18.34
C PRO A 210 -1.34 -9.21 17.40
N LEU A 211 -1.20 -10.54 17.54
CA LEU A 211 -0.34 -11.34 16.67
C LEU A 211 -0.88 -11.35 15.23
N GLU A 212 -2.18 -11.61 15.06
CA GLU A 212 -2.83 -11.68 13.76
C GLU A 212 -2.87 -10.30 13.08
N ALA A 213 -2.96 -9.22 13.87
CA ALA A 213 -2.86 -7.86 13.40
C ALA A 213 -1.47 -7.58 12.81
N VAL A 214 -0.40 -7.97 13.51
CA VAL A 214 0.96 -7.85 12.95
C VAL A 214 1.10 -8.69 11.67
N MET A 215 0.55 -9.90 11.65
CA MET A 215 0.54 -10.75 10.46
C MET A 215 -0.19 -10.09 9.28
N PHE A 216 -1.37 -9.50 9.54
CA PHE A 216 -2.16 -8.79 8.54
C PHE A 216 -1.40 -7.56 8.02
N LEU A 217 -0.81 -6.76 8.90
CA LEU A 217 -0.07 -5.55 8.54
C LEU A 217 1.13 -5.90 7.64
N VAL A 218 1.93 -6.88 8.03
CA VAL A 218 3.13 -7.30 7.26
C VAL A 218 2.73 -7.88 5.91
N SER A 219 1.76 -8.80 5.87
CA SER A 219 1.30 -9.42 4.61
C SER A 219 0.68 -8.40 3.64
N SER A 220 -0.14 -7.49 4.15
CA SER A 220 -0.75 -6.42 3.36
C SER A 220 0.32 -5.44 2.83
N PHE A 221 1.30 -5.07 3.65
CA PHE A 221 2.40 -4.20 3.23
C PHE A 221 3.22 -4.82 2.09
N ILE A 222 3.58 -6.09 2.22
CA ILE A 222 4.30 -6.84 1.18
C ILE A 222 3.50 -6.89 -0.12
N PHE A 223 2.22 -7.24 -0.04
CA PHE A 223 1.33 -7.24 -1.20
C PHE A 223 1.29 -5.88 -1.88
N THR A 224 1.18 -4.79 -1.12
CA THR A 224 1.16 -3.44 -1.71
C THR A 224 2.46 -3.08 -2.43
N ILE A 225 3.63 -3.54 -1.94
CA ILE A 225 4.93 -3.31 -2.59
C ILE A 225 5.06 -4.05 -3.93
N GLN A 226 4.37 -5.18 -4.10
CA GLN A 226 4.45 -5.94 -5.35
C GLN A 226 3.75 -5.25 -6.52
N ILE A 227 2.79 -4.36 -6.25
CA ILE A 227 2.11 -3.56 -7.27
C ILE A 227 3.11 -2.68 -8.05
N PRO A 228 3.92 -1.80 -7.42
CA PRO A 228 4.90 -1.01 -8.15
C PRO A 228 5.97 -1.88 -8.82
N ILE A 229 6.39 -3.01 -8.23
CA ILE A 229 7.31 -3.96 -8.89
C ILE A 229 6.75 -4.42 -10.24
N PHE A 230 5.49 -4.86 -10.26
CA PHE A 230 4.83 -5.27 -11.49
C PHE A 230 4.72 -4.12 -12.50
N LEU A 231 4.34 -2.91 -12.06
CA LEU A 231 4.22 -1.75 -12.94
C LEU A 231 5.56 -1.37 -13.60
N PHE A 232 6.66 -1.38 -12.83
CA PHE A 232 8.01 -1.12 -13.37
C PHE A 232 8.44 -2.21 -14.35
N LEU A 233 8.25 -3.49 -14.02
CA LEU A 233 8.61 -4.60 -14.90
C LEU A 233 7.78 -4.64 -16.19
N ASN A 234 6.50 -4.30 -16.11
CA ASN A 234 5.64 -4.17 -17.30
C ASN A 234 6.11 -3.03 -18.20
N ARG A 235 6.59 -1.93 -17.60
CA ARG A 235 7.17 -0.81 -18.36
C ARG A 235 8.49 -1.19 -19.02
N ILE A 236 9.39 -1.87 -18.30
CA ILE A 236 10.63 -2.44 -18.86
C ILE A 236 10.29 -3.39 -20.02
N TRP A 237 9.26 -4.21 -19.90
CA TRP A 237 8.86 -5.09 -21.00
C TRP A 237 8.33 -4.31 -22.22
N ALA A 238 7.61 -3.20 -22.01
CA ALA A 238 7.15 -2.36 -23.11
C ALA A 238 8.29 -1.59 -23.81
N MET A 239 9.41 -1.39 -23.10
CA MET A 239 10.62 -0.73 -23.60
C MET A 239 11.39 -1.58 -24.62
N ASP A 240 11.29 -2.92 -24.56
CA ASP A 240 11.88 -3.89 -25.52
C ASP A 240 11.62 -3.52 -27.00
N ARG A 241 10.45 -2.91 -27.27
CA ARG A 241 10.00 -2.61 -28.63
C ARG A 241 10.43 -1.24 -29.16
N ASN A 242 10.96 -0.37 -28.31
CA ASN A 242 11.21 1.04 -28.62
C ASN A 242 12.65 1.43 -28.28
N HIS A 243 13.10 2.59 -28.77
CA HIS A 243 14.30 3.22 -28.22
C HIS A 243 14.00 3.77 -26.82
N THR A 244 14.96 3.64 -25.91
CA THR A 244 14.76 3.87 -24.48
C THR A 244 15.80 4.82 -23.92
N LEU A 245 15.41 5.62 -22.93
CA LEU A 245 16.34 6.48 -22.22
C LEU A 245 17.22 5.63 -21.30
N PRO A 246 18.56 5.68 -21.42
CA PRO A 246 19.48 4.90 -20.59
C PRO A 246 19.27 5.10 -19.11
N SER A 247 19.02 6.35 -18.71
CA SER A 247 18.68 6.66 -17.34
C SER A 247 17.42 5.89 -16.90
N GLU A 248 16.34 5.88 -17.69
CA GLU A 248 15.07 5.21 -17.36
C GLU A 248 15.25 3.73 -17.10
N PHE A 249 15.97 3.08 -18.00
CA PHE A 249 16.26 1.66 -17.90
C PHE A 249 17.03 1.32 -16.61
N LYS A 250 18.12 2.06 -16.33
CA LYS A 250 18.96 1.88 -15.15
C LYS A 250 18.19 2.10 -13.84
N THR A 251 17.41 3.17 -13.78
CA THR A 251 16.64 3.53 -12.58
C THR A 251 15.54 2.51 -12.30
N PHE A 252 14.82 2.02 -13.31
CA PHE A 252 13.76 1.04 -13.08
C PHE A 252 14.30 -0.27 -12.53
N TYR A 253 15.39 -0.80 -13.09
CA TYR A 253 16.02 -2.00 -12.53
C TYR A 253 16.55 -1.76 -11.11
N LYS A 254 17.10 -0.58 -10.82
CA LYS A 254 17.54 -0.22 -9.47
C LYS A 254 16.37 -0.18 -8.48
N VAL A 255 15.26 0.46 -8.84
CA VAL A 255 14.07 0.58 -7.99
C VAL A 255 13.42 -0.78 -7.78
N VAL A 256 13.20 -1.56 -8.84
CA VAL A 256 12.66 -2.92 -8.76
C VAL A 256 13.51 -3.78 -7.82
N ASN A 257 14.84 -3.69 -7.93
CA ASN A 257 15.73 -4.45 -7.06
C ASN A 257 15.60 -4.06 -5.58
N VAL A 258 15.56 -2.76 -5.27
CA VAL A 258 15.33 -2.27 -3.89
C VAL A 258 13.99 -2.79 -3.35
N LEU A 259 12.92 -2.70 -4.14
CA LEU A 259 11.60 -3.20 -3.73
C LEU A 259 11.59 -4.73 -3.55
N LEU A 260 12.31 -5.48 -4.38
CA LEU A 260 12.46 -6.93 -4.23
C LEU A 260 13.22 -7.31 -2.95
N TYR A 261 14.27 -6.57 -2.57
CA TYR A 261 14.94 -6.77 -1.28
C TYR A 261 13.96 -6.58 -0.11
N VAL A 262 13.20 -5.50 -0.11
CA VAL A 262 12.18 -5.24 0.92
C VAL A 262 11.13 -6.35 0.94
N THR A 263 10.70 -6.82 -0.24
CA THR A 263 9.71 -7.91 -0.38
C THR A 263 10.23 -9.23 0.19
N VAL A 264 11.46 -9.64 -0.15
CA VAL A 264 12.07 -10.88 0.33
C VAL A 264 12.30 -10.85 1.84
N ILE A 265 12.84 -9.74 2.37
CA ILE A 265 13.03 -9.57 3.82
C ILE A 265 11.68 -9.59 4.53
N GLY A 266 10.69 -8.84 4.02
CA GLY A 266 9.34 -8.82 4.57
C GLY A 266 8.70 -10.20 4.61
N LEU A 267 8.79 -10.96 3.51
CA LEU A 267 8.26 -12.33 3.45
C LEU A 267 9.00 -13.28 4.39
N GLY A 268 10.32 -13.10 4.58
CA GLY A 268 11.09 -13.84 5.58
C GLY A 268 10.59 -13.59 7.00
N ILE A 269 10.35 -12.33 7.36
CA ILE A 269 9.76 -11.95 8.65
C ILE A 269 8.36 -12.55 8.79
N TYR A 270 7.52 -12.42 7.74
CA TYR A 270 6.16 -12.96 7.74
C TYR A 270 6.12 -14.48 7.92
N LEU A 271 7.01 -15.21 7.25
CA LEU A 271 7.19 -16.65 7.44
C LEU A 271 7.61 -16.99 8.88
N GLY A 272 8.53 -16.22 9.46
CA GLY A 272 8.92 -16.38 10.87
C GLY A 272 7.74 -16.25 11.83
N ILE A 273 6.88 -15.24 11.63
CA ILE A 273 5.66 -15.05 12.43
C ILE A 273 4.67 -16.19 12.21
N GLN A 274 4.48 -16.64 10.96
CA GLN A 274 3.62 -17.78 10.65
C GLN A 274 4.10 -19.07 11.31
N VAL A 275 5.41 -19.31 11.43
CA VAL A 275 5.95 -20.47 12.16
C VAL A 275 5.61 -20.42 13.66
N ILE A 276 5.59 -19.22 14.26
CA ILE A 276 5.14 -19.04 15.65
C ILE A 276 3.64 -19.32 15.77
N ALA A 277 2.82 -18.84 14.83
CA ALA A 277 1.39 -19.14 14.80
C ALA A 277 1.13 -20.65 14.66
N LEU A 278 1.88 -21.32 13.78
CA LEU A 278 1.83 -22.77 13.59
C LEU A 278 2.11 -23.56 14.88
N SER A 279 3.08 -23.12 15.69
CA SER A 279 3.39 -23.79 16.96
C SER A 279 2.28 -23.62 18.02
N GLN A 280 1.44 -22.59 17.86
CA GLN A 280 0.23 -22.36 18.67
C GLN A 280 -1.00 -23.10 18.13
N GLY A 281 -0.86 -23.88 17.05
CA GLY A 281 -1.92 -24.72 16.48
C GLY A 281 -2.78 -24.06 15.41
N SER A 282 -2.49 -22.82 14.99
CA SER A 282 -3.26 -22.11 13.96
C SER A 282 -2.72 -22.39 12.54
N PHE A 283 -2.92 -23.62 12.05
CA PHE A 283 -2.55 -24.01 10.69
C PHE A 283 -3.49 -23.39 9.63
N SER A 284 -2.91 -22.74 8.61
CA SER A 284 -3.69 -22.12 7.53
C SER A 284 -2.99 -22.24 6.17
N TYR A 285 -3.77 -22.31 5.10
CA TYR A 285 -3.28 -22.28 3.71
C TYR A 285 -2.37 -21.06 3.41
N ARG A 286 -2.50 -19.99 4.22
CA ARG A 286 -1.67 -18.78 4.20
C ARG A 286 -0.17 -19.07 4.31
N PHE A 287 0.23 -20.13 5.02
CA PHE A 287 1.63 -20.55 5.11
C PHE A 287 2.19 -21.05 3.76
N PHE A 288 1.43 -21.87 3.03
CA PHE A 288 1.88 -22.34 1.72
C PHE A 288 1.95 -21.21 0.70
N MET A 289 1.00 -20.28 0.76
CA MET A 289 1.01 -19.09 -0.08
C MET A 289 2.22 -18.20 0.23
N SER A 290 2.56 -17.98 1.50
CA SER A 290 3.75 -17.18 1.85
C SER A 290 5.06 -17.85 1.44
N VAL A 291 5.17 -19.18 1.53
CA VAL A 291 6.33 -19.93 1.02
C VAL A 291 6.46 -19.79 -0.50
N ALA A 292 5.37 -19.97 -1.24
CA ALA A 292 5.36 -19.78 -2.69
C ALA A 292 5.72 -18.34 -3.08
N GLY A 293 5.22 -17.36 -2.32
CA GLY A 293 5.55 -15.94 -2.48
C GLY A 293 7.04 -15.66 -2.24
N PHE A 294 7.62 -16.30 -1.24
CA PHE A 294 9.04 -16.16 -0.91
C PHE A 294 9.94 -16.75 -2.00
N ILE A 295 9.65 -17.97 -2.47
CA ILE A 295 10.41 -18.63 -3.54
C ILE A 295 10.35 -17.81 -4.83
N THR A 296 9.15 -17.36 -5.21
CA THR A 296 8.97 -16.56 -6.45
C THR A 296 9.67 -15.20 -6.35
N SER A 297 9.55 -14.50 -5.21
CA SER A 297 10.25 -13.24 -4.96
C SER A 297 11.77 -13.41 -4.95
N PHE A 298 12.28 -14.48 -4.37
CA PHE A 298 13.72 -14.75 -4.29
C PHE A 298 14.31 -15.08 -5.67
N TYR A 299 13.63 -15.92 -6.45
CA TYR A 299 13.99 -16.17 -7.85
C TYR A 299 14.04 -14.87 -8.66
N MET A 300 13.02 -14.03 -8.51
CA MET A 300 12.93 -12.74 -9.19
C MET A 300 14.09 -11.80 -8.80
N LEU A 301 14.44 -11.74 -7.51
CA LEU A 301 15.57 -10.97 -6.98
C LEU A 301 16.90 -11.41 -7.61
N LEU A 302 17.18 -12.72 -7.66
CA LEU A 302 18.39 -13.25 -8.27
C LEU A 302 18.47 -12.90 -9.77
N SER A 303 17.36 -13.07 -10.49
CA SER A 303 17.33 -12.78 -11.92
C SER A 303 17.51 -11.29 -12.21
N VAL A 304 16.87 -10.40 -11.45
CA VAL A 304 17.02 -8.94 -11.59
C VAL A 304 18.43 -8.49 -11.22
N ASN A 305 19.02 -9.06 -10.16
CA ASN A 305 20.40 -8.77 -9.77
C ASN A 305 21.39 -9.11 -10.89
N LYS A 306 21.22 -10.25 -11.56
CA LYS A 306 22.05 -10.66 -12.70
C LYS A 306 21.99 -9.66 -13.85
N ILE A 307 20.79 -9.17 -14.21
CA ILE A 307 20.64 -8.17 -15.27
C ILE A 307 21.27 -6.84 -14.82
N ARG A 308 21.01 -6.41 -13.58
CA ARG A 308 21.56 -5.16 -13.05
C ARG A 308 23.09 -5.16 -13.05
N SER A 309 23.75 -6.27 -12.71
CA SER A 309 25.21 -6.36 -12.76
C SER A 309 25.81 -6.22 -14.16
N LEU A 310 25.01 -6.38 -15.22
CA LEU A 310 25.43 -6.19 -16.61
C LEU A 310 25.20 -4.76 -17.11
N ILE A 311 24.38 -3.98 -16.39
CA ILE A 311 23.99 -2.61 -16.73
C ILE A 311 24.88 -1.56 -16.03
N VAL A 312 25.45 -1.93 -14.87
CA VAL A 312 26.40 -1.11 -14.08
C VAL A 312 27.78 -1.21 -14.72
#